data_AF-A0A924YQI9-F1
#
_entry.id   AF-A0A924YQI9-F1
#
_cell.length_a   1.000
_cell.length_b   1.000
_cell.length_c   1.000
_cell.angle_alpha   90.00
_cell.angle_beta   90.00
_cell.angle_gamma   90.00
#
_symmetry.space_group_name_H-M   'P 1'
#
loop_
_entity.id
_entity.type
_entity.pdbx_description
1 polymer ?
#
loop_
_entity_poly.entity_id
_entity_poly.type
_entity_poly.pdbx_seq_one_letter_code
_entity_poly.pdbx_strand_id
1 'polypeptide(L)'
;MLTVVIEVIAWIATAVLAILWIRDSAGNYEPWTLVCGLSAAAVEMFRRWSGHDVAQPHSHRVNEARQPHIARVNVDAALQPIQKKSRPQELLDWLSDNSSEKPLSKLLPRALEFAQVTNDSEFEHWVRLELYGWTKEGGVADSDVVPEYREVVGRYLDQSGRMLDFSKQEAGFMNSYRLRHGVRQLEELAKRMDMIQIRDEIFVSLIREHLQAEVSLFTFSPTEIVAVLDRARNRLIEKVYKIRKTTQEHVPAV
;
A
#
# COMPACT_ATOMS: atom_id res chain seq x y z
N MET A 1 14.93 -41.11 23.35
CA MET A 1 14.09 -40.25 24.21
C MET A 1 13.73 -38.94 23.51
N LEU A 2 14.68 -38.21 22.92
CA LEU A 2 14.42 -36.94 22.23
C LEU A 2 13.42 -37.06 21.05
N THR A 3 13.55 -38.10 20.21
CA THR A 3 12.65 -38.33 19.07
C THR A 3 11.18 -38.44 19.50
N VAL A 4 10.93 -39.12 20.62
CA VAL A 4 9.59 -39.29 21.19
C VAL A 4 9.04 -37.95 21.70
N VAL A 5 9.88 -37.09 22.28
CA VAL A 5 9.47 -35.75 22.73
C VAL A 5 9.08 -34.86 21.54
N ILE A 6 9.85 -34.92 20.44
CA ILE A 6 9.54 -34.14 19.21
C ILE A 6 8.23 -34.61 18.59
N GLU A 7 8.00 -35.92 18.50
CA GLU A 7 6.74 -36.47 17.98
C GLU A 7 5.53 -36.06 18.83
N VAL A 8 5.65 -36.09 20.16
CA VAL A 8 4.56 -35.68 21.07
C VAL A 8 4.24 -34.19 20.90
N ILE A 9 5.25 -33.32 20.77
CA ILE A 9 5.04 -31.88 20.56
C ILE A 9 4.35 -31.63 19.21
N ALA A 10 4.76 -32.33 18.15
CA ALA A 10 4.14 -32.22 16.83
C ALA A 10 2.67 -32.66 16.83
N TRP A 11 2.35 -33.75 17.55
CA TRP A 11 0.97 -34.22 17.73
C TRP A 11 0.11 -33.20 18.49
N ILE A 12 0.63 -32.63 19.59
CA ILE A 12 -0.08 -31.62 20.37
C ILE A 12 -0.34 -30.36 19.54
N ALA A 13 0.66 -29.88 18.79
CA ALA A 13 0.50 -28.71 17.92
C ALA A 13 -0.55 -28.94 16.82
N THR A 14 -0.56 -30.14 16.22
CA THR A 14 -1.56 -30.53 15.21
C THR A 14 -2.96 -30.57 15.79
N ALA A 15 -3.13 -31.15 16.99
CA ALA A 15 -4.42 -31.21 17.67
C ALA A 15 -4.94 -29.81 18.05
N VAL A 16 -4.07 -28.92 18.52
CA VAL A 16 -4.43 -27.52 18.84
C VAL A 16 -4.88 -26.77 17.59
N LEU A 17 -4.16 -26.91 16.47
CA LEU A 17 -4.55 -26.30 15.20
C LEU A 17 -5.90 -26.81 14.69
N ALA A 18 -6.18 -28.11 14.83
CA ALA A 18 -7.47 -28.70 14.46
C ALA A 18 -8.62 -28.15 15.32
N ILE A 19 -8.41 -28.02 16.64
CA ILE A 19 -9.40 -27.43 17.56
C ILE A 19 -9.67 -25.96 17.22
N LEU A 20 -8.61 -25.19 16.94
CA LEU A 20 -8.75 -23.77 16.57
C LEU A 20 -9.51 -23.61 15.24
N TRP A 21 -9.26 -24.48 14.27
CA TRP A 21 -9.96 -24.45 12.98
C TRP A 21 -11.44 -24.81 13.11
N ILE A 22 -11.79 -25.81 13.93
CA ILE A 22 -13.20 -26.17 14.18
C ILE A 22 -13.95 -25.03 14.88
N ARG A 23 -13.28 -24.29 15.77
CA ARG A 23 -13.92 -23.28 16.61
C ARG A 23 -14.14 -21.94 15.88
N ASP A 24 -13.33 -21.61 14.90
CA ASP A 24 -13.42 -20.35 14.16
C ASP A 24 -13.05 -20.52 12.68
N SER A 25 -13.91 -21.19 11.93
CA SER A 25 -13.72 -21.41 10.49
C SER A 25 -13.89 -20.13 9.64
N ALA A 26 -14.34 -19.03 10.25
CA ALA A 26 -14.56 -17.73 9.60
C ALA A 26 -13.50 -16.68 9.96
N GLY A 27 -12.59 -16.97 10.89
CA GLY A 27 -11.50 -16.07 11.27
C GLY A 27 -10.46 -15.91 10.16
N ASN A 28 -9.93 -14.69 9.99
CA ASN A 28 -8.86 -14.32 9.05
C ASN A 28 -7.48 -14.93 9.38
N TYR A 29 -7.43 -16.14 9.92
CA TYR A 29 -6.17 -16.85 10.15
C TYR A 29 -5.79 -17.60 8.89
N GLU A 30 -4.75 -17.14 8.18
CA GLU A 30 -4.13 -17.94 7.14
C GLU A 30 -3.37 -19.11 7.79
N PRO A 31 -3.88 -20.37 7.70
CA PRO A 31 -3.32 -21.49 8.46
C PRO A 31 -1.85 -21.77 8.10
N TRP A 32 -1.47 -21.43 6.87
CA TRP A 32 -0.12 -21.57 6.34
C TRP A 32 0.91 -20.72 7.09
N THR A 33 0.55 -19.52 7.55
CA THR A 33 1.48 -18.63 8.25
C THR A 33 1.90 -19.20 9.62
N LEU A 34 0.96 -19.83 10.33
CA LEU A 34 1.25 -20.54 11.58
C LEU A 34 2.10 -21.80 11.36
N VAL A 35 1.78 -22.58 10.33
CA VAL A 35 2.55 -23.78 9.97
C VAL A 35 3.99 -23.39 9.59
N CYS A 36 4.18 -22.41 8.71
CA CYS A 36 5.50 -21.95 8.30
C CYS A 36 6.30 -21.36 9.48
N GLY A 37 5.66 -20.61 10.38
CA GLY A 37 6.30 -20.07 11.57
C GLY A 37 6.79 -21.15 12.54
N LEU A 38 5.95 -22.16 12.80
CA LEU A 38 6.32 -23.29 13.66
C LEU A 38 7.39 -24.18 13.03
N SER A 39 7.33 -24.41 11.72
CA SER A 39 8.38 -25.14 11.00
C SER A 39 9.73 -24.41 11.04
N ALA A 40 9.74 -23.09 10.83
CA ALA A 40 10.97 -22.29 10.92
C ALA A 40 11.57 -22.30 12.34
N ALA A 41 10.72 -22.19 13.37
CA ALA A 41 11.16 -22.28 14.77
C ALA A 41 11.73 -23.67 15.11
N ALA A 42 11.09 -24.74 14.64
CA ALA A 42 11.58 -26.11 14.83
C ALA A 42 12.93 -26.35 14.14
N VAL A 43 13.10 -25.84 12.92
CA VAL A 43 14.39 -25.91 12.18
C VAL A 43 15.49 -25.16 12.92
N GLU A 44 15.22 -23.95 13.42
CA GLU A 44 16.21 -23.16 14.16
C GLU A 44 16.57 -23.80 15.52
N MET A 45 15.60 -24.38 16.24
CA MET A 45 15.88 -25.15 17.46
C MET A 45 16.72 -26.39 17.17
N PHE A 46 16.42 -27.13 16.10
CA PHE A 46 17.20 -28.29 15.68
C PHE A 46 18.62 -27.88 15.26
N ARG A 47 18.76 -26.74 14.55
CA ARG A 47 20.06 -26.18 14.13
C ARG A 47 20.94 -25.84 15.34
N ARG A 48 20.37 -25.19 16.37
CA ARG A 48 21.10 -24.87 17.61
C ARG A 48 21.44 -26.10 18.44
N TRP A 49 20.57 -27.10 18.45
CA TRP A 49 20.78 -28.32 19.22
C TRP A 49 21.79 -29.28 18.58
N SER A 50 21.83 -29.38 17.25
CA SER A 50 22.70 -30.30 16.51
C SER A 50 24.18 -29.87 16.43
N GLY A 51 24.53 -28.69 16.97
CA GLY A 51 25.91 -28.19 16.96
C GLY A 51 26.49 -27.97 15.56
N HIS A 52 25.65 -27.94 14.52
CA HIS A 52 26.06 -27.58 13.16
C HIS A 52 26.15 -26.06 13.05
N ASP A 53 27.23 -25.49 13.60
CA ASP A 53 27.71 -24.20 13.17
C ASP A 53 28.13 -24.32 11.70
N VAL A 54 27.41 -23.60 10.84
CA VAL A 54 27.72 -23.51 9.40
C VAL A 54 29.14 -22.96 9.28
N ALA A 55 30.05 -23.81 8.81
CA ALA A 55 31.41 -23.46 8.46
C ALA A 55 31.40 -22.16 7.63
N GLN A 56 32.19 -21.18 8.07
CA GLN A 56 32.39 -19.94 7.34
C GLN A 56 32.94 -20.26 5.94
N PRO A 57 32.43 -19.62 4.88
CA PRO A 57 32.92 -19.85 3.53
C PRO A 57 34.40 -19.48 3.45
N HIS A 58 35.20 -20.46 3.00
CA HIS A 58 36.63 -20.33 2.78
C HIS A 58 36.97 -19.09 1.94
N SER A 59 37.76 -18.19 2.54
CA SER A 59 38.46 -17.13 1.84
C SER A 59 39.46 -17.73 0.87
N HIS A 60 39.14 -17.73 -0.43
CA HIS A 60 40.12 -18.02 -1.47
C HIS A 60 41.13 -16.88 -1.55
N ARG A 61 42.39 -17.22 -1.31
CA ARG A 61 43.56 -16.35 -1.35
C ARG A 61 44.27 -16.52 -2.71
N VAL A 62 44.74 -15.38 -3.22
CA VAL A 62 45.85 -15.14 -4.17
C VAL A 62 45.62 -15.46 -5.66
N ASN A 63 45.62 -14.40 -6.47
CA ASN A 63 46.61 -14.26 -7.53
C ASN A 63 47.07 -12.80 -7.66
N GLU A 64 48.33 -12.59 -7.31
CA GLU A 64 49.12 -11.38 -7.52
C GLU A 64 49.49 -11.21 -9.01
N ALA A 65 50.02 -10.03 -9.31
CA ALA A 65 50.74 -9.63 -10.53
C ALA A 65 49.89 -9.09 -11.69
N ARG A 66 49.50 -7.81 -11.56
CA ARG A 66 49.75 -6.77 -12.58
C ARG A 66 49.68 -5.41 -11.90
N GLN A 67 50.82 -4.72 -11.79
CA GLN A 67 50.86 -3.33 -11.35
C GLN A 67 50.29 -2.43 -12.47
N PRO A 68 49.15 -1.75 -12.27
CA PRO A 68 48.71 -0.73 -13.20
C PRO A 68 49.51 0.56 -12.94
N HIS A 69 49.92 1.21 -14.03
CA HIS A 69 50.46 2.57 -13.99
C HIS A 69 49.53 3.47 -13.15
N ILE A 70 50.05 3.97 -12.03
CA ILE A 70 49.37 4.90 -11.14
C ILE A 70 49.25 6.22 -11.90
N ALA A 71 48.15 6.39 -12.62
CA ALA A 71 47.66 7.72 -12.97
C ALA A 71 47.51 8.48 -11.65
N ARG A 72 48.16 9.65 -11.53
CA ARG A 72 48.02 10.54 -10.37
C ARG A 72 46.55 10.95 -10.28
N VAL A 73 45.77 10.21 -9.51
CA VAL A 73 44.41 10.60 -9.12
C VAL A 73 44.57 11.89 -8.33
N ASN A 74 44.03 12.97 -8.86
CA ASN A 74 44.06 14.29 -8.25
C ASN A 74 43.20 14.24 -6.97
N VAL A 75 43.82 13.91 -5.84
CA VAL A 75 43.15 13.74 -4.54
C VAL A 75 42.51 15.05 -4.08
N ASP A 76 43.00 16.19 -4.57
CA ASP A 76 42.46 17.51 -4.27
C ASP A 76 41.10 17.77 -4.93
N ALA A 77 40.74 17.02 -5.98
CA ALA A 77 39.40 17.06 -6.56
C ALA A 77 38.36 16.24 -5.76
N ALA A 78 38.81 15.37 -4.84
CA ALA A 78 37.94 14.46 -4.09
C ALA A 78 37.47 15.00 -2.73
N LEU A 79 37.86 16.22 -2.35
CA LEU A 79 37.52 16.86 -1.07
C LEU A 79 36.61 18.08 -1.24
N GLN A 80 35.72 18.09 -2.24
CA GLN A 80 34.62 19.05 -2.17
C GLN A 80 33.75 18.70 -0.96
N PRO A 81 33.46 19.66 -0.06
CA PRO A 81 32.65 19.41 1.11
C PRO A 81 31.28 18.90 0.66
N ILE A 82 30.89 17.73 1.14
CA ILE A 82 29.56 17.17 0.90
C ILE A 82 28.56 18.17 1.47
N GLN A 83 27.98 19.02 0.61
CA GLN A 83 26.91 19.92 1.03
C GLN A 83 25.74 19.04 1.45
N LYS A 84 25.53 18.97 2.77
CA LYS A 84 24.41 18.21 3.35
C LYS A 84 23.11 18.82 2.83
N LYS A 85 22.37 18.05 2.02
CA LYS A 85 21.07 18.49 1.50
C LYS A 85 20.14 18.83 2.66
N SER A 86 19.27 19.82 2.45
CA SER A 86 18.22 20.14 3.44
C SER A 86 17.22 18.99 3.50
N ARG A 87 16.62 18.75 4.68
CA ARG A 87 15.61 17.70 4.87
C ARG A 87 14.45 17.75 3.85
N PRO A 88 13.84 18.92 3.53
CA PRO A 88 12.81 18.99 2.50
C PRO A 88 13.34 18.57 1.12
N GLN A 89 14.58 18.90 0.77
CA GLN A 89 15.17 18.49 -0.51
C GLN A 89 15.39 16.97 -0.57
N GLU A 90 15.87 16.36 0.52
CA GLU A 90 16.00 14.90 0.60
C GLU A 90 14.67 14.18 0.40
N LEU A 91 13.60 14.68 1.04
CA LEU A 91 12.26 14.10 0.91
C LEU A 91 11.69 14.30 -0.51
N LEU A 92 11.90 15.48 -1.10
CA LEU A 92 11.47 15.80 -2.46
C LEU A 92 12.16 14.91 -3.50
N ASP A 93 13.47 14.75 -3.39
CA ASP A 93 14.27 13.87 -4.24
C ASP A 93 13.78 12.42 -4.07
N TRP A 94 13.62 11.96 -2.83
CA TRP A 94 13.12 10.60 -2.56
C TRP A 94 11.73 10.35 -3.15
N LEU A 95 10.79 11.28 -3.00
CA LEU A 95 9.44 11.18 -3.55
C LEU A 95 9.48 11.13 -5.08
N SER A 96 10.33 11.95 -5.71
CA SER A 96 10.49 11.97 -7.17
C SER A 96 11.07 10.66 -7.70
N ASP A 97 12.08 10.12 -7.01
CA ASP A 97 12.76 8.89 -7.44
C ASP A 97 11.90 7.63 -7.23
N ASN A 98 10.97 7.66 -6.26
CA ASN A 98 10.16 6.49 -5.89
C ASN A 98 8.71 6.54 -6.38
N SER A 99 8.25 7.67 -6.96
CA SER A 99 6.84 7.90 -7.28
C SER A 99 6.25 6.93 -8.28
N SER A 100 7.07 6.28 -9.10
CA SER A 100 6.61 5.33 -10.13
C SER A 100 6.63 3.88 -9.68
N GLU A 101 7.46 3.52 -8.69
CA GLU A 101 7.71 2.13 -8.32
C GLU A 101 7.01 1.70 -7.03
N LYS A 102 6.97 2.59 -6.03
CA LYS A 102 6.47 2.21 -4.69
C LYS A 102 4.94 2.29 -4.63
N PRO A 103 4.26 1.46 -3.82
CA PRO A 103 2.84 1.63 -3.55
C PRO A 103 2.55 2.99 -2.89
N LEU A 104 1.36 3.54 -3.12
CA LEU A 104 0.91 4.81 -2.55
C LEU A 104 0.91 4.77 -1.03
N SER A 105 0.57 3.64 -0.42
CA SER A 105 0.63 3.47 1.04
C SER A 105 2.04 3.68 1.63
N LYS A 106 3.10 3.58 0.82
CA LYS A 106 4.48 3.88 1.22
C LYS A 106 4.93 5.29 0.83
N LEU A 107 4.40 5.84 -0.26
CA LEU A 107 4.70 7.19 -0.73
C LEU A 107 4.04 8.26 0.14
N LEU A 108 2.75 8.11 0.43
CA LEU A 108 1.96 9.13 1.13
C LEU A 108 2.46 9.46 2.54
N PRO A 109 2.96 8.53 3.38
CA PRO A 109 3.55 8.91 4.67
C PRO A 109 4.77 9.84 4.53
N ARG A 110 5.56 9.67 3.46
CA ARG A 110 6.69 10.58 3.15
C ARG A 110 6.21 11.89 2.57
N ALA A 111 5.16 11.88 1.76
CA ALA A 111 4.51 13.10 1.28
C ALA A 111 3.91 13.93 2.43
N LEU A 112 3.35 13.26 3.45
CA LEU A 112 2.85 13.90 4.65
C LEU A 112 3.97 14.57 5.45
N GLU A 113 5.07 13.85 5.69
CA GLU A 113 6.27 14.40 6.34
C GLU A 113 6.78 15.63 5.57
N PHE A 114 6.83 15.53 4.24
CA PHE A 114 7.25 16.64 3.39
C PHE A 114 6.32 17.85 3.52
N ALA A 115 5.00 17.66 3.39
CA ALA A 115 4.01 18.73 3.51
C ALA A 115 4.10 19.46 4.85
N GLN A 116 4.34 18.72 5.95
CA GLN A 116 4.53 19.28 7.29
C GLN A 116 5.81 20.12 7.38
N VAL A 117 6.93 19.61 6.86
CA VAL A 117 8.21 20.33 6.86
C VAL A 117 8.15 21.60 6.00
N THR A 118 7.34 21.60 4.93
CA THR A 118 7.14 22.78 4.06
C THR A 118 5.99 23.68 4.51
N ASN A 119 5.25 23.32 5.57
CA ASN A 119 4.03 24.00 6.03
C ASN A 119 2.97 24.17 4.92
N ASP A 120 2.84 23.19 4.02
CA ASP A 120 1.82 23.19 2.97
C ASP A 120 0.53 22.52 3.49
N SER A 121 -0.35 23.32 4.09
CA SER A 121 -1.60 22.83 4.71
C SER A 121 -2.58 22.20 3.71
N GLU A 122 -2.64 22.69 2.46
CA GLU A 122 -3.52 22.12 1.43
C GLU A 122 -3.02 20.72 1.02
N PHE A 123 -1.70 20.59 0.82
CA PHE A 123 -1.11 19.31 0.49
C PHE A 123 -1.19 18.32 1.66
N GLU A 124 -0.92 18.77 2.88
CA GLU A 124 -1.07 17.95 4.09
C GLU A 124 -2.50 17.41 4.22
N HIS A 125 -3.51 18.27 4.08
CA HIS A 125 -4.92 17.87 4.16
C HIS A 125 -5.26 16.79 3.15
N TRP A 126 -4.90 17.02 1.87
CA TRP A 126 -5.12 16.04 0.81
C TRP A 126 -4.43 14.71 1.09
N VAL A 127 -3.15 14.72 1.53
CA VAL A 127 -2.42 13.48 1.85
C VAL A 127 -3.09 12.71 3.00
N ARG A 128 -3.59 13.40 4.02
CA ARG A 128 -4.32 12.77 5.13
C ARG A 128 -5.59 12.08 4.65
N LEU A 129 -6.39 12.75 3.83
CA LEU A 129 -7.62 12.16 3.28
C LEU A 129 -7.33 10.94 2.40
N GLU A 130 -6.25 10.97 1.62
CA GLU A 130 -5.84 9.82 0.82
C GLU A 130 -5.35 8.65 1.71
N LEU A 131 -4.60 8.92 2.78
CA LEU A 131 -4.11 7.90 3.71
C LEU A 131 -5.22 7.22 4.52
N TYR A 132 -6.08 8.02 5.15
CA TYR A 132 -7.04 7.56 6.14
C TYR A 132 -8.44 7.33 5.56
N GLY A 133 -8.71 7.84 4.36
CA GLY A 133 -9.99 7.75 3.69
C GLY A 133 -10.77 9.07 3.75
N TRP A 134 -11.69 9.21 2.81
CA TRP A 134 -12.61 10.33 2.68
C TRP A 134 -13.86 10.12 3.54
N THR A 135 -13.62 9.96 4.84
CA THR A 135 -14.62 9.81 5.90
C THR A 135 -14.37 10.80 7.04
N LYS A 136 -15.35 10.97 7.94
CA LYS A 136 -15.20 11.89 9.09
C LYS A 136 -14.03 11.49 9.99
N GLU A 137 -13.78 10.19 10.15
CA GLU A 137 -12.62 9.66 10.90
C GLU A 137 -11.29 10.03 10.24
N GLY A 138 -11.27 10.14 8.91
CA GLY A 138 -10.12 10.59 8.13
C GLY A 138 -9.88 12.11 8.17
N GLY A 139 -10.77 12.88 8.80
CA GLY A 139 -10.67 14.33 8.91
C GLY A 139 -11.36 15.09 7.78
N VAL A 140 -12.29 14.47 7.05
CA VAL A 140 -13.13 15.16 6.06
C VAL A 140 -13.95 16.25 6.73
N ALA A 141 -13.79 17.49 6.25
CA ALA A 141 -14.65 18.61 6.59
C ALA A 141 -15.95 18.57 5.78
N ASP A 142 -17.00 19.28 6.23
CA ASP A 142 -18.28 19.32 5.52
C ASP A 142 -18.19 19.97 4.12
N SER A 143 -17.15 20.78 3.89
CA SER A 143 -16.84 21.38 2.58
C SER A 143 -16.06 20.45 1.64
N ASP A 144 -15.51 19.36 2.16
CA ASP A 144 -14.67 18.46 1.36
C ASP A 144 -15.52 17.57 0.46
N VAL A 145 -15.20 17.59 -0.83
CA VAL A 145 -15.86 16.77 -1.84
C VAL A 145 -14.91 15.65 -2.27
N VAL A 146 -15.39 14.40 -2.27
CA VAL A 146 -14.63 13.27 -2.78
C VAL A 146 -14.27 13.52 -4.25
N PRO A 147 -12.97 13.52 -4.62
CA PRO A 147 -12.54 13.87 -5.96
C PRO A 147 -13.10 12.94 -7.03
N GLU A 148 -13.36 13.50 -8.21
CA GLU A 148 -13.88 12.76 -9.38
C GLU A 148 -12.96 11.60 -9.79
N TYR A 149 -11.63 11.72 -9.61
CA TYR A 149 -10.72 10.64 -9.96
C TYR A 149 -10.92 9.36 -9.13
N ARG A 150 -11.63 9.44 -7.99
CA ARG A 150 -12.00 8.30 -7.14
C ARG A 150 -13.29 7.60 -7.58
N GLU A 151 -13.90 8.07 -8.65
CA GLU A 151 -15.06 7.45 -9.27
C GLU A 151 -14.68 6.14 -9.97
N VAL A 152 -15.47 5.10 -9.69
CA VAL A 152 -15.41 3.79 -10.34
C VAL A 152 -16.72 3.48 -11.04
N VAL A 153 -16.64 2.80 -12.17
CA VAL A 153 -17.83 2.37 -12.93
C VAL A 153 -18.23 0.95 -12.52
N GLY A 154 -19.53 0.75 -12.27
CA GLY A 154 -20.08 -0.51 -11.80
C GLY A 154 -21.56 -0.64 -12.05
N ARG A 155 -22.19 -1.60 -11.36
CA ARG A 155 -23.62 -1.90 -11.48
C ARG A 155 -24.20 -2.22 -10.12
N TYR A 156 -25.47 -1.89 -9.90
CA TYR A 156 -26.19 -2.32 -8.71
C TYR A 156 -26.81 -3.71 -8.91
N LEU A 157 -26.86 -4.47 -7.82
CA LEU A 157 -27.52 -5.76 -7.70
C LEU A 157 -28.77 -5.60 -6.83
N ASP A 158 -29.85 -6.30 -7.17
CA ASP A 158 -31.02 -6.45 -6.29
C ASP A 158 -30.74 -7.47 -5.15
N GLN A 159 -31.73 -7.75 -4.30
CA GLN A 159 -31.60 -8.76 -3.24
C GLN A 159 -31.47 -10.21 -3.77
N SER A 160 -31.81 -10.44 -5.03
CA SER A 160 -31.70 -11.73 -5.72
C SER A 160 -30.38 -11.86 -6.49
N GLY A 161 -29.48 -10.86 -6.42
CA GLY A 161 -28.22 -10.83 -7.16
C GLY A 161 -28.36 -10.52 -8.65
N ARG A 162 -29.52 -10.04 -9.11
CA ARG A 162 -29.74 -9.63 -10.50
C ARG A 162 -29.18 -8.23 -10.71
N MET A 163 -28.43 -8.04 -11.80
CA MET A 163 -27.92 -6.72 -12.19
C MET A 163 -29.08 -5.83 -12.65
N LEU A 164 -29.13 -4.62 -12.12
CA LEU A 164 -30.01 -3.57 -12.63
C LEU A 164 -29.30 -2.79 -13.73
N ASP A 165 -30.02 -2.54 -14.83
CA ASP A 165 -29.52 -1.79 -15.97
C ASP A 165 -30.15 -0.39 -15.99
N PHE A 166 -29.40 0.60 -15.53
CA PHE A 166 -29.80 2.01 -15.58
C PHE A 166 -29.42 2.70 -16.91
N SER A 167 -28.86 1.97 -17.89
CA SER A 167 -28.36 2.58 -19.15
C SER A 167 -29.45 3.23 -20.01
N LYS A 168 -30.71 2.80 -19.87
CA LYS A 168 -31.83 3.31 -20.66
C LYS A 168 -32.51 4.53 -20.04
N GLN A 169 -32.12 4.90 -18.83
CA GLN A 169 -32.68 6.05 -18.12
C GLN A 169 -31.68 7.21 -18.18
N GLU A 170 -32.15 8.45 -18.03
CA GLU A 170 -31.29 9.62 -17.81
C GLU A 170 -30.42 9.49 -16.53
N ALA A 171 -30.61 8.41 -15.77
CA ALA A 171 -29.89 8.02 -14.56
C ALA A 171 -28.54 7.31 -14.81
N GLY A 172 -27.87 7.55 -15.94
CA GLY A 172 -26.58 6.91 -16.25
C GLY A 172 -25.48 7.15 -15.20
N PHE A 173 -25.53 8.29 -14.50
CA PHE A 173 -24.63 8.64 -13.40
C PHE A 173 -24.74 7.67 -12.20
N MET A 174 -25.83 6.90 -12.09
CA MET A 174 -26.01 5.89 -11.05
C MET A 174 -25.06 4.70 -11.23
N ASN A 175 -24.49 4.49 -12.42
CA ASN A 175 -23.51 3.43 -12.63
C ASN A 175 -22.10 3.80 -12.16
N SER A 176 -21.97 4.87 -11.38
CA SER A 176 -20.72 5.37 -10.85
C SER A 176 -20.76 5.43 -9.31
N TYR A 177 -19.62 5.15 -8.67
CA TYR A 177 -19.49 5.25 -7.22
C TYR A 177 -18.14 5.87 -6.86
N ARG A 178 -18.12 6.81 -5.91
CA ARG A 178 -16.87 7.44 -5.45
C ARG A 178 -16.31 6.74 -4.23
N LEU A 179 -15.12 6.15 -4.37
CA LEU A 179 -14.49 5.36 -3.31
C LEU A 179 -13.97 6.24 -2.16
N ARG A 180 -14.44 5.97 -0.94
CA ARG A 180 -14.04 6.70 0.28
C ARG A 180 -12.92 6.03 1.08
N HIS A 181 -12.57 4.79 0.77
CA HIS A 181 -11.53 4.04 1.48
C HIS A 181 -10.14 4.71 1.37
N GLY A 182 -9.30 4.54 2.39
CA GLY A 182 -7.90 5.00 2.34
C GLY A 182 -7.05 4.16 1.37
N VAL A 183 -5.96 4.72 0.84
CA VAL A 183 -5.17 4.06 -0.23
C VAL A 183 -4.67 2.67 0.15
N ARG A 184 -4.35 2.41 1.42
CA ARG A 184 -3.92 1.08 1.86
C ARG A 184 -5.04 0.04 1.67
N GLN A 185 -6.27 0.40 2.01
CA GLN A 185 -7.43 -0.49 1.84
C GLN A 185 -7.72 -0.70 0.35
N LEU A 186 -7.61 0.37 -0.45
CA LEU A 186 -7.75 0.27 -1.91
C LEU A 186 -6.70 -0.65 -2.53
N GLU A 187 -5.44 -0.54 -2.12
CA GLU A 187 -4.36 -1.42 -2.58
C GLU A 187 -4.61 -2.89 -2.23
N GLU A 188 -5.16 -3.19 -1.05
CA GLU A 188 -5.54 -4.57 -0.70
C GLU A 188 -6.75 -5.06 -1.51
N LEU A 189 -7.77 -4.21 -1.70
CA LEU A 189 -8.93 -4.54 -2.52
C LEU A 189 -8.55 -4.77 -3.99
N ALA A 190 -7.59 -4.02 -4.52
CA ALA A 190 -7.11 -4.16 -5.90
C ALA A 190 -6.40 -5.50 -6.17
N LYS A 191 -5.90 -6.19 -5.14
CA LYS A 191 -5.27 -7.52 -5.27
C LYS A 191 -6.29 -8.65 -5.40
N ARG A 192 -7.57 -8.40 -5.11
CA ARG A 192 -8.61 -9.42 -5.21
C ARG A 192 -8.85 -9.76 -6.68
N MET A 193 -9.14 -11.04 -6.96
CA MET A 193 -9.50 -11.49 -8.31
C MET A 193 -11.00 -11.35 -8.58
N ASP A 194 -11.82 -11.37 -7.52
CA ASP A 194 -13.28 -11.37 -7.64
C ASP A 194 -13.85 -9.96 -7.78
N MET A 195 -15.09 -9.88 -8.27
CA MET A 195 -15.85 -8.63 -8.26
C MET A 195 -15.96 -8.05 -6.86
N ILE A 196 -15.71 -6.76 -6.74
CA ILE A 196 -15.79 -6.04 -5.48
C ILE A 196 -17.25 -5.65 -5.28
N GLN A 197 -17.74 -5.80 -4.05
CA GLN A 197 -19.10 -5.46 -3.66
C GLN A 197 -19.05 -4.47 -2.51
N ILE A 198 -19.76 -3.35 -2.65
CA ILE A 198 -19.89 -2.31 -1.64
C ILE A 198 -21.37 -2.18 -1.28
N ARG A 199 -21.63 -2.09 0.02
CA ARG A 199 -22.95 -1.79 0.58
C ARG A 199 -22.91 -0.41 1.21
N ASP A 200 -23.68 0.52 0.65
CA ASP A 200 -23.80 1.89 1.14
C ASP A 200 -25.28 2.18 1.38
N GLU A 201 -25.70 2.12 2.65
CA GLU A 201 -27.11 2.26 3.03
C GLU A 201 -27.70 3.61 2.63
N ILE A 202 -26.89 4.66 2.63
CA ILE A 202 -27.33 6.02 2.27
C ILE A 202 -27.61 6.07 0.77
N PHE A 203 -26.70 5.56 -0.04
CA PHE A 203 -26.95 5.48 -1.49
C PHE A 203 -28.13 4.58 -1.78
N VAL A 204 -28.19 3.39 -1.19
CA VAL A 204 -29.30 2.44 -1.36
C VAL A 204 -30.65 3.08 -1.02
N SER A 205 -30.75 3.85 0.07
CA SER A 205 -32.00 4.54 0.42
C SER A 205 -32.38 5.60 -0.60
N LEU A 206 -31.41 6.38 -1.11
CA LEU A 206 -31.64 7.38 -2.16
C LEU A 206 -32.10 6.75 -3.48
N ILE A 207 -31.51 5.61 -3.89
CA ILE A 207 -31.94 4.88 -5.10
C ILE A 207 -33.39 4.42 -4.93
N ARG A 208 -33.72 3.82 -3.77
CA ARG A 208 -35.07 3.34 -3.49
C ARG A 208 -36.09 4.48 -3.51
N GLU A 209 -35.77 5.61 -2.88
CA GLU A 209 -36.66 6.76 -2.78
C GLU A 209 -36.93 7.42 -4.14
N HIS A 210 -35.87 7.68 -4.92
CA HIS A 210 -36.00 8.46 -6.15
C HIS A 210 -36.27 7.63 -7.40
N LEU A 211 -35.82 6.38 -7.45
CA LEU A 211 -35.95 5.52 -8.64
C LEU A 211 -36.93 4.36 -8.44
N GLN A 212 -37.50 4.22 -7.23
CA GLN A 212 -38.41 3.11 -6.88
C GLN A 212 -37.81 1.73 -7.19
N ALA A 213 -36.49 1.62 -7.10
CA ALA A 213 -35.73 0.41 -7.43
C ALA A 213 -35.14 -0.22 -6.16
N GLU A 214 -35.36 -1.52 -5.98
CA GLU A 214 -34.79 -2.27 -4.86
C GLU A 214 -33.34 -2.70 -5.17
N VAL A 215 -32.39 -1.92 -4.67
CA VAL A 215 -30.95 -2.22 -4.74
C VAL A 215 -30.42 -2.70 -3.40
N SER A 216 -29.40 -3.56 -3.42
CA SER A 216 -28.73 -4.10 -2.23
C SER A 216 -27.24 -3.81 -2.21
N LEU A 217 -26.56 -3.99 -3.34
CA LEU A 217 -25.09 -3.95 -3.45
C LEU A 217 -24.67 -3.24 -4.72
N PHE A 218 -23.59 -2.46 -4.65
CA PHE A 218 -22.87 -1.96 -5.83
C PHE A 218 -21.70 -2.89 -6.13
N THR A 219 -21.55 -3.32 -7.39
CA THR A 219 -20.46 -4.22 -7.81
C THR A 219 -19.66 -3.68 -8.98
N PHE A 220 -18.34 -3.87 -8.92
CA PHE A 220 -17.39 -3.38 -9.93
C PHE A 220 -16.10 -4.23 -9.95
N SER A 221 -15.32 -4.08 -11.01
CA SER A 221 -14.08 -4.81 -11.22
C SER A 221 -12.93 -4.24 -10.39
N PRO A 222 -12.02 -5.06 -9.83
CA PRO A 222 -10.78 -4.60 -9.19
C PRO A 222 -9.91 -3.68 -10.07
N THR A 223 -10.00 -3.81 -11.40
CA THR A 223 -9.29 -2.94 -12.35
C THR A 223 -9.64 -1.46 -12.20
N GLU A 224 -10.87 -1.16 -11.77
CA GLU A 224 -11.30 0.22 -11.51
C GLU A 224 -10.54 0.82 -10.32
N ILE A 225 -10.21 0.02 -9.29
CA ILE A 225 -9.40 0.48 -8.16
C ILE A 225 -7.98 0.78 -8.60
N VAL A 226 -7.40 -0.07 -9.45
CA VAL A 226 -6.07 0.17 -10.03
C VAL A 226 -6.06 1.52 -10.76
N ALA A 227 -7.09 1.80 -11.58
CA ALA A 227 -7.23 3.08 -12.27
C ALA A 227 -7.34 4.26 -11.28
N VAL A 228 -8.09 4.13 -10.18
CA VAL A 228 -8.17 5.16 -9.12
C VAL A 228 -6.80 5.39 -8.47
N LEU A 229 -6.07 4.32 -8.13
CA LEU A 229 -4.74 4.40 -7.53
C LEU A 229 -3.74 5.08 -8.47
N ASP A 230 -3.77 4.78 -9.77
CA ASP A 230 -2.90 5.42 -10.75
C ASP A 230 -3.21 6.91 -10.91
N ARG A 231 -4.49 7.29 -10.93
CA ARG A 231 -4.88 8.70 -10.95
C ARG A 231 -4.43 9.43 -9.68
N ALA A 232 -4.57 8.81 -8.50
CA ALA A 232 -4.10 9.38 -7.23
C ALA A 232 -2.57 9.54 -7.20
N ARG A 233 -1.83 8.58 -7.77
CA ARG A 233 -0.38 8.67 -7.98
C ARG A 233 0.01 9.81 -8.90
N ASN A 234 -0.69 9.98 -10.02
CA ASN A 234 -0.44 11.10 -10.92
C ASN A 234 -0.69 12.46 -10.22
N ARG A 235 -1.74 12.56 -9.39
CA ARG A 235 -1.98 13.76 -8.56
C ARG A 235 -0.86 14.02 -7.55
N LEU A 236 -0.31 12.98 -6.92
CA LEU A 236 0.86 13.12 -6.05
C LEU A 236 2.05 13.68 -6.83
N ILE A 237 2.36 13.11 -8.00
CA ILE A 237 3.47 13.53 -8.85
C ILE A 237 3.29 15.00 -9.28
N GLU A 238 2.09 15.38 -9.72
CA GLU A 238 1.76 16.75 -10.11
C GLU A 238 1.98 17.75 -8.96
N LYS A 239 1.49 17.44 -7.74
CA LYS A 239 1.67 18.31 -6.56
C LYS A 239 3.15 18.43 -6.19
N VAL A 240 3.88 17.31 -6.17
CA VAL A 240 5.33 17.29 -5.92
C VAL A 240 6.10 18.12 -6.95
N TYR A 241 5.77 17.98 -8.23
CA TYR A 241 6.40 18.76 -9.30
C TYR A 241 6.11 20.26 -9.20
N LYS A 242 4.87 20.64 -8.89
CA LYS A 242 4.48 22.04 -8.68
C LYS A 242 5.31 22.68 -7.56
N ILE A 243 5.46 21.98 -6.43
CA ILE A 243 6.24 22.48 -5.30
C ILE A 243 7.72 22.60 -5.67
N ARG A 244 8.29 21.60 -6.38
CA ARG A 244 9.68 21.66 -6.88
C ARG A 244 9.94 22.90 -7.74
N LYS A 245 9.02 23.19 -8.67
CA LYS A 245 9.12 24.37 -9.53
C LYS A 245 9.10 25.68 -8.72
N THR A 246 8.16 25.81 -7.78
CA THR A 246 8.08 26.99 -6.90
C THR A 246 9.36 27.18 -6.07
N THR A 247 9.94 26.10 -5.55
CA THR A 247 11.19 26.15 -4.77
C THR A 247 12.38 26.58 -5.62
N GLN A 248 12.45 26.16 -6.88
CA GLN A 248 13.54 26.56 -7.79
C GLN A 248 13.47 28.04 -8.19
N GLU A 249 12.28 28.59 -8.36
CA GLU A 249 12.08 30.00 -8.73
C GLU A 249 12.42 30.98 -7.58
N HIS A 250 12.37 30.52 -6.32
CA HIS A 250 12.65 31.35 -5.14
C HIS A 250 14.12 31.37 -4.70
N VAL A 251 15.02 30.64 -5.36
CA VAL A 251 16.46 30.75 -5.10
C VAL A 251 16.99 31.92 -5.93
N PRO A 252 17.25 33.11 -5.34
CA PRO A 252 17.80 34.23 -6.09
C PRO A 252 19.12 33.81 -6.73
N ALA A 253 19.33 34.17 -8.00
CA ALA A 253 20.61 33.98 -8.68
C ALA A 253 21.68 34.75 -7.88
N VAL A 254 22.55 34.00 -7.21
CA VAL A 254 23.71 34.51 -6.46
C VAL A 254 24.84 34.82 -7.43
#